data_AF-A0A3A0ENF3-F1
#
_entry.id   AF-A0A3A0ENF3-F1
#
_cell.length_a   1.000
_cell.length_b   1.000
_cell.length_c   1.000
_cell.angle_alpha   90.00
_cell.angle_beta   90.00
_cell.angle_gamma   90.00
#
_symmetry.space_group_name_H-M   'P 1'
#
loop_
_entity.id
_entity.type
_entity.pdbx_description
1 polymer ?
#
loop_
_entity_poly.entity_id
_entity_poly.type
_entity_poly.pdbx_seq_one_letter_code
_entity_poly.pdbx_strand_id
1 'polypeptide(L)'
;MPDAASPRAVYEHRLALRRDAFATADRRARRLSHARLATFAAGLLVVGLSLGADRLDPRWIALPAIAFVALVVLHDRVLRRRDEASRAVRYYEDGLARVDGAFAGRGPSGERFRDPEHPYADDLDVFGSGSLFDLLCRARTAAGEALLARWLLAPAPPDEVRERQAAVAELRDALDLRESLSLVGDSVAPGLHAEALLHWGATAPPAPAAA
;
A
#
# COMPACT_ATOMS: atom_id res chain seq x y z
N MET A 1 19.47 -14.25 -25.83
CA MET A 1 18.50 -13.51 -24.99
C MET A 1 19.33 -12.59 -24.13
N PRO A 2 19.10 -11.26 -24.13
CA PRO A 2 19.87 -10.36 -23.27
C PRO A 2 19.66 -10.79 -21.82
N ASP A 3 20.73 -10.81 -21.02
CA ASP A 3 20.72 -11.16 -19.60
C ASP A 3 19.68 -10.33 -18.85
N ALA A 4 18.45 -10.85 -18.74
CA ALA A 4 17.45 -10.27 -17.89
C ALA A 4 17.96 -10.44 -16.46
N ALA A 5 18.30 -9.31 -15.82
CA ALA A 5 18.74 -9.29 -14.43
C ALA A 5 17.84 -10.20 -13.58
N SER A 6 18.44 -11.02 -12.71
CA SER A 6 17.67 -11.96 -11.90
C SER A 6 16.55 -11.24 -11.14
N PRO A 7 15.36 -11.84 -10.96
CA PRO A 7 14.26 -11.20 -10.24
C PRO A 7 14.69 -10.68 -8.86
N ARG A 8 15.62 -11.39 -8.21
CA ARG A 8 16.29 -10.97 -6.98
C ARG A 8 17.02 -9.64 -7.16
N ALA A 9 17.94 -9.53 -8.11
CA ALA A 9 18.73 -8.32 -8.32
C ALA A 9 17.84 -7.10 -8.61
N VAL A 10 16.76 -7.29 -9.38
CA VAL A 10 15.78 -6.23 -9.65
C VAL A 10 15.07 -5.78 -8.37
N TYR A 11 14.63 -6.72 -7.53
CA TYR A 11 13.95 -6.40 -6.27
C TYR A 11 14.90 -5.76 -5.24
N GLU A 12 16.14 -6.23 -5.15
CA GLU A 12 17.16 -5.65 -4.28
C GLU A 12 17.48 -4.21 -4.68
N HIS A 13 17.65 -3.95 -5.97
CA HIS A 13 17.88 -2.61 -6.49
C HIS A 13 16.71 -1.67 -6.15
N ARG A 14 15.48 -2.10 -6.43
CA ARG A 14 14.29 -1.30 -6.13
C ARG A 14 14.07 -1.11 -4.63
N LEU A 15 14.33 -2.12 -3.80
CA LEU A 15 14.28 -2.01 -2.35
C LEU A 15 15.26 -0.95 -1.83
N ALA A 16 16.48 -0.90 -2.36
CA ALA A 16 17.46 0.12 -1.99
C ALA A 16 16.95 1.54 -2.31
N LEU A 17 16.36 1.75 -3.49
CA LEU A 17 15.76 3.03 -3.87
C LEU A 17 14.62 3.44 -2.92
N ARG A 18 13.73 2.50 -2.56
CA ARG A 18 12.61 2.78 -1.65
C ARG A 18 13.07 3.04 -0.21
N ARG A 19 14.13 2.36 0.26
CA ARG A 19 14.76 2.62 1.56
C ARG A 19 15.38 4.02 1.63
N ASP A 20 16.05 4.48 0.58
CA ASP A 20 16.58 5.85 0.56
C ASP A 20 15.46 6.91 0.54
N ALA A 21 14.40 6.68 -0.25
CA ALA A 21 13.22 7.54 -0.28
C ALA A 21 12.56 7.62 1.12
N PHE A 22 12.41 6.49 1.80
CA PHE A 22 11.92 6.43 3.17
C PHE A 22 12.83 7.22 4.12
N ALA A 23 14.14 6.97 4.12
CA ALA A 23 15.09 7.63 5.00
C ALA A 23 15.11 9.16 4.79
N THR A 24 14.98 9.61 3.54
CA THR A 24 14.90 11.04 3.19
C THR A 24 13.61 11.67 3.68
N ALA A 25 12.45 11.02 3.48
CA ALA A 25 11.17 11.50 3.98
C ALA A 25 11.14 11.53 5.52
N ASP A 26 11.67 10.51 6.17
CA ASP A 26 11.76 10.35 7.62
C ASP A 26 12.66 11.42 8.28
N ARG A 27 13.83 11.73 7.68
CA ARG A 27 14.66 12.87 8.09
C ARG A 27 13.92 14.21 7.98
N ARG A 28 13.18 14.43 6.88
CA ARG A 28 12.39 15.65 6.68
C ARG A 28 11.25 15.74 7.69
N ALA A 29 10.57 14.64 7.98
CA ALA A 29 9.49 14.59 8.97
C ALA A 29 9.98 15.01 10.36
N ARG A 30 11.14 14.49 10.80
CA ARG A 30 11.79 14.88 12.06
C ARG A 30 12.14 16.37 12.11
N ARG A 31 12.76 16.91 11.05
CA ARG A 31 13.11 18.34 10.96
C ARG A 31 11.88 19.23 11.07
N LEU A 32 10.79 18.88 10.38
CA LEU A 32 9.52 19.62 10.46
C LEU A 32 8.87 19.52 11.84
N SER A 33 8.98 18.37 12.51
CA SER A 33 8.51 18.21 13.89
C SER A 33 9.25 19.15 14.85
N HIS A 34 10.58 19.19 14.78
CA HIS A 34 11.38 20.12 15.59
C HIS A 34 11.11 21.59 15.24
N ALA A 35 10.97 21.93 13.95
CA ALA A 35 10.63 23.28 13.51
C ALA A 35 9.28 23.73 14.10
N ARG A 36 8.28 22.85 14.10
CA ARG A 36 6.96 23.13 14.69
C ARG A 36 7.07 23.40 16.20
N LEU A 37 7.87 22.62 16.93
CA LEU A 37 8.12 22.83 18.35
C LEU A 37 8.81 24.18 18.60
N ALA A 38 9.81 24.53 17.80
CA ALA A 38 10.49 25.82 17.88
C ALA A 38 9.54 26.99 17.58
N THR A 39 8.68 26.87 16.56
CA THR A 39 7.66 27.88 16.23
C THR A 39 6.63 28.04 17.35
N PHE A 40 6.23 26.94 18.00
CA PHE A 40 5.34 27.00 19.16
C PHE A 40 5.98 27.72 20.34
N ALA A 41 7.23 27.38 20.68
CA ALA A 41 7.99 28.06 21.73
C ALA A 41 8.20 29.56 21.43
N ALA A 42 8.51 29.91 20.18
CA ALA A 42 8.60 31.30 19.74
C ALA A 42 7.25 32.03 19.86
N GLY A 43 6.15 31.36 19.52
CA GLY A 43 4.80 31.89 19.72
C GLY A 43 4.49 32.21 21.18
N LEU A 44 4.84 31.31 22.10
CA LEU A 44 4.68 31.56 23.54
C LEU A 44 5.53 32.75 24.02
N LEU A 45 6.76 32.88 23.52
CA LEU A 45 7.62 34.03 23.83
C LEU A 45 7.00 35.35 23.35
N VAL A 46 6.47 35.39 22.12
CA VAL A 46 5.79 36.58 21.57
C VAL A 46 4.58 36.96 22.41
N VAL A 47 3.76 35.98 22.81
CA VAL A 47 2.60 36.21 23.69
C VAL A 47 3.03 36.75 25.05
N GLY A 48 4.06 36.16 25.68
CA GLY A 48 4.58 36.62 26.97
C GLY A 48 5.15 38.04 26.92
N LEU A 49 5.86 38.41 25.86
CA LEU A 49 6.39 39.76 25.67
C LEU A 49 5.30 40.80 25.36
N SER A 50 4.24 40.40 24.65
CA SER A 50 3.10 41.28 24.36
C SER A 50 2.29 41.57 25.64
N LEU A 51 1.97 40.55 26.43
CA LEU A 51 1.15 40.69 27.65
C LEU A 51 1.92 41.21 28.88
N GLY A 52 3.22 40.89 29.00
CA GLY A 52 4.00 41.18 30.20
C GLY A 52 4.81 42.47 30.14
N ALA A 53 5.00 43.06 28.95
CA ALA A 53 5.89 44.22 28.78
C ALA A 53 5.30 45.36 27.93
N ASP A 54 4.12 45.19 27.31
CA ASP A 54 3.53 46.12 26.32
C ASP A 54 4.49 46.54 25.18
N ARG A 55 5.56 45.76 24.96
CA ARG A 55 6.63 46.09 23.99
C ARG A 55 6.28 45.67 22.56
N LEU A 56 5.29 44.78 22.39
CA LEU A 56 4.94 44.20 21.10
C LEU A 56 3.43 44.27 20.86
N ASP A 57 3.09 44.82 19.70
CA ASP A 57 1.72 44.90 19.19
C ASP A 57 1.13 43.48 18.97
N PRO A 58 -0.06 43.15 19.51
CA PRO A 58 -0.67 41.82 19.43
C PRO A 58 -0.76 41.21 18.03
N ARG A 59 -0.78 42.01 16.95
CA ARG A 59 -0.79 41.52 15.56
C ARG A 59 0.42 40.64 15.22
N TRP A 60 1.53 40.76 15.95
CA TRP A 60 2.72 39.93 15.74
C TRP A 60 2.51 38.45 16.09
N ILE A 61 1.44 38.09 16.82
CA ILE A 61 1.05 36.69 17.10
C ILE A 61 0.61 35.97 15.81
N ALA A 62 0.10 36.70 14.82
CA ALA A 62 -0.35 36.11 13.56
C ALA A 62 0.78 35.42 12.79
N LEU A 63 2.01 35.95 12.86
CA LEU A 63 3.17 35.43 12.14
C LEU A 63 3.56 34.00 12.58
N PRO A 64 3.83 33.70 13.87
CA PRO A 64 4.10 32.34 14.32
C PRO A 64 2.89 31.42 14.12
N ALA A 65 1.65 31.92 14.22
CA ALA A 65 0.46 31.14 13.94
C ALA A 65 0.40 30.67 12.47
N ILE A 66 0.61 31.57 11.50
CA ILE A 66 0.64 31.24 10.06
C ILE A 66 1.79 30.27 9.77
N ALA A 67 2.99 30.54 10.31
CA ALA A 67 4.14 29.65 10.14
C ALA A 67 3.86 28.24 10.69
N PHE A 68 3.21 28.15 11.85
CA PHE A 68 2.84 26.87 12.45
C PHE A 68 1.86 26.09 11.57
N VAL A 69 0.81 26.74 11.04
CA VAL A 69 -0.16 26.10 10.15
C VAL A 69 0.52 25.60 8.87
N ALA A 70 1.38 26.41 8.25
CA ALA A 70 2.15 26.01 7.07
C ALA A 70 3.04 24.78 7.37
N LEU A 71 3.72 24.77 8.51
CA LEU A 71 4.54 23.62 8.95
C LEU A 71 3.71 22.36 9.15
N VAL A 72 2.50 22.46 9.70
CA VAL A 72 1.59 21.32 9.88
C VAL A 72 1.21 20.71 8.52
N VAL A 73 0.80 21.52 7.55
CA VAL A 73 0.44 21.03 6.20
C VAL A 73 1.64 20.40 5.49
N LEU A 74 2.82 21.00 5.61
CA LEU A 74 4.05 20.44 5.03
C LEU A 74 4.45 19.12 5.71
N HIS A 75 4.32 19.04 7.03
CA HIS A 75 4.63 17.84 7.80
C HIS A 75 3.74 16.68 7.40
N ASP A 76 2.44 16.91 7.32
CA ASP A 76 1.45 15.92 6.88
C ASP A 76 1.73 15.38 5.46
N ARG A 77 2.10 16.26 4.51
CA ARG A 77 2.54 15.84 3.16
C ARG A 77 3.79 14.96 3.20
N VAL A 78 4.75 15.28 4.05
CA VAL A 78 5.99 14.50 4.19
C VAL A 78 5.72 13.15 4.86
N LEU A 79 4.82 13.10 5.85
CA LEU A 79 4.39 11.85 6.48
C LEU A 79 3.74 10.92 5.46
N ARG A 80 2.81 11.41 4.62
CA ARG A 80 2.23 10.58 3.55
C ARG A 80 3.28 9.94 2.64
N ARG A 81 4.29 10.72 2.22
CA ARG A 81 5.39 10.22 1.39
C ARG A 81 6.25 9.18 2.12
N ARG A 82 6.50 9.38 3.41
CA ARG A 82 7.21 8.42 4.27
C ARG A 82 6.42 7.12 4.37
N ASP A 83 5.12 7.20 4.58
CA ASP A 83 4.26 6.02 4.74
C ASP A 83 4.13 5.25 3.41
N GLU A 84 4.02 5.96 2.29
CA GLU A 84 4.06 5.35 0.95
C GLU A 84 5.39 4.63 0.69
N ALA A 85 6.53 5.28 0.98
CA ALA A 85 7.84 4.66 0.84
C ALA A 85 7.99 3.44 1.78
N SER A 86 7.45 3.50 2.99
CA SER A 86 7.44 2.38 3.94
C SER A 86 6.66 1.18 3.41
N ARG A 87 5.46 1.42 2.82
CA ARG A 87 4.69 0.35 2.16
C ARG A 87 5.44 -0.25 0.97
N ALA A 88 6.15 0.56 0.20
CA ALA A 88 6.99 0.09 -0.91
C ALA A 88 8.18 -0.75 -0.44
N VAL A 89 8.83 -0.37 0.66
CA VAL A 89 9.87 -1.18 1.30
C VAL A 89 9.32 -2.55 1.69
N ARG A 90 8.18 -2.59 2.40
CA ARG A 90 7.52 -3.84 2.79
C ARG A 90 7.18 -4.72 1.58
N TYR A 91 6.65 -4.12 0.51
CA TYR A 91 6.33 -4.85 -0.72
C TYR A 91 7.53 -5.61 -1.31
N TYR A 92 8.70 -4.97 -1.37
CA TYR A 92 9.91 -5.62 -1.88
C TYR A 92 10.54 -6.58 -0.88
N GLU A 93 10.47 -6.31 0.43
CA GLU A 93 10.91 -7.25 1.46
C GLU A 93 10.09 -8.55 1.42
N ASP A 94 8.76 -8.46 1.31
CA ASP A 94 7.90 -9.62 1.10
C ASP A 94 8.20 -10.30 -0.24
N GLY A 95 8.52 -9.50 -1.27
CA GLY A 95 8.98 -9.96 -2.57
C GLY A 95 10.20 -10.87 -2.50
N LEU A 96 11.24 -10.40 -1.82
CA LEU A 96 12.49 -11.13 -1.63
C LEU A 96 12.29 -12.34 -0.73
N ALA A 97 11.54 -12.21 0.36
CA ALA A 97 11.22 -13.34 1.24
C ALA A 97 10.56 -14.50 0.48
N ARG A 98 9.70 -14.22 -0.52
CA ARG A 98 9.16 -15.27 -1.40
C ARG A 98 10.21 -15.90 -2.30
N VAL A 99 11.10 -15.10 -2.89
CA VAL A 99 12.21 -15.61 -3.71
C VAL A 99 13.17 -16.47 -2.87
N ASP A 100 13.30 -16.17 -1.58
CA ASP A 100 14.10 -16.90 -0.60
C ASP A 100 13.39 -18.14 0.01
N GLY A 101 12.11 -18.36 -0.30
CA GLY A 101 11.31 -19.42 0.35
C GLY A 101 10.85 -19.09 1.78
N ALA A 102 11.18 -17.91 2.32
CA ALA A 102 10.81 -17.44 3.65
C ALA A 102 9.45 -16.70 3.69
N PHE A 103 8.45 -17.23 2.96
CA PHE A 103 7.15 -16.57 2.74
C PHE A 103 6.07 -16.94 3.76
N ALA A 104 6.20 -18.08 4.44
CA ALA A 104 5.17 -18.61 5.31
C ALA A 104 4.71 -17.57 6.35
N GLY A 105 3.40 -17.34 6.42
CA GLY A 105 2.76 -16.42 7.36
C GLY A 105 2.94 -14.93 7.04
N ARG A 106 3.49 -14.58 5.86
CA ARG A 106 3.61 -13.18 5.40
C ARG A 106 2.46 -12.76 4.49
N GLY A 107 1.73 -13.71 3.92
CA GLY A 107 0.56 -13.47 3.08
C GLY A 107 -0.76 -13.86 3.75
N PRO A 108 -1.89 -13.67 3.07
CA PRO A 108 -3.15 -14.25 3.50
C PRO A 108 -3.05 -15.78 3.40
N SER A 109 -3.35 -16.49 4.49
CA SER A 109 -3.27 -17.95 4.53
C SER A 109 -4.34 -18.64 3.68
N GLY A 110 -5.45 -17.95 3.39
CA GLY A 110 -6.57 -18.52 2.65
C GLY A 110 -7.40 -19.54 3.45
N GLU A 111 -7.16 -19.70 4.75
CA GLU A 111 -7.86 -20.67 5.62
C GLU A 111 -9.39 -20.58 5.51
N ARG A 112 -9.93 -19.39 5.29
CA ARG A 112 -11.38 -19.18 5.10
C ARG A 112 -11.97 -19.86 3.86
N PHE A 113 -11.14 -20.31 2.93
CA PHE A 113 -11.53 -21.00 1.70
C PHE A 113 -11.25 -22.51 1.75
N ARG A 114 -10.68 -23.00 2.85
CA ARG A 114 -10.38 -24.41 3.02
C ARG A 114 -11.67 -25.22 3.11
N ASP A 115 -11.73 -26.27 2.31
CA ASP A 115 -12.80 -27.26 2.32
C ASP A 115 -12.19 -28.64 2.58
N PRO A 116 -12.41 -29.23 3.78
CA PRO A 116 -11.88 -30.55 4.13
C PRO A 116 -12.38 -31.68 3.23
N GLU A 117 -13.51 -31.50 2.53
CA GLU A 117 -14.05 -32.51 1.61
C GLU A 117 -13.45 -32.39 0.20
N HIS A 118 -12.61 -31.38 -0.04
CA HIS A 118 -12.03 -31.16 -1.36
C HIS A 118 -11.04 -32.27 -1.74
N PRO A 119 -11.09 -32.84 -2.95
CA PRO A 119 -10.35 -34.04 -3.33
C PRO A 119 -8.82 -33.98 -3.18
N TYR A 120 -8.22 -32.79 -3.12
CA TYR A 120 -6.77 -32.61 -3.08
C TYR A 120 -6.28 -31.41 -2.26
N ALA A 121 -7.18 -30.59 -1.69
CA ALA A 121 -6.78 -29.29 -1.15
C ALA A 121 -5.84 -29.43 0.06
N ASP A 122 -6.12 -30.42 0.90
CA ASP A 122 -5.33 -30.73 2.09
C ASP A 122 -4.03 -31.47 1.73
N ASP A 123 -4.08 -32.42 0.78
CA ASP A 123 -2.89 -33.18 0.35
C ASP A 123 -1.83 -32.31 -0.34
N LEU A 124 -2.25 -31.26 -1.04
CA LEU A 124 -1.36 -30.34 -1.75
C LEU A 124 -1.04 -29.06 -0.94
N ASP A 125 -1.46 -28.99 0.32
CA ASP A 125 -1.32 -27.81 1.18
C ASP A 125 -1.75 -26.53 0.43
N VAL A 126 -2.96 -26.54 -0.16
CA VAL A 126 -3.45 -25.41 -0.97
C VAL A 126 -3.69 -24.17 -0.10
N PHE A 127 -4.17 -24.36 1.13
CA PHE A 127 -4.44 -23.28 2.09
C PHE A 127 -3.71 -23.48 3.41
N GLY A 128 -3.55 -22.40 4.18
CA GLY A 128 -2.84 -22.37 5.46
C GLY A 128 -1.52 -21.61 5.41
N SER A 129 -0.81 -21.59 6.54
CA SER A 129 0.50 -20.93 6.63
C SER A 129 1.56 -21.75 5.89
N GLY A 130 2.30 -21.14 4.96
CA GLY A 130 3.29 -21.84 4.13
C GLY A 130 2.69 -22.62 2.95
N SER A 131 1.39 -22.46 2.70
CA SER A 131 0.64 -23.10 1.61
C SER A 131 0.93 -22.51 0.23
N LEU A 132 0.41 -23.17 -0.81
CA LEU A 132 0.41 -22.64 -2.18
C LEU A 132 -0.31 -21.29 -2.27
N PHE A 133 -1.43 -21.12 -1.57
CA PHE A 133 -2.16 -19.86 -1.55
C PHE A 133 -1.35 -18.75 -0.86
N ASP A 134 -0.70 -19.03 0.28
CA ASP A 134 0.19 -18.07 0.97
C ASP A 134 1.37 -17.64 0.09
N LEU A 135 1.92 -18.57 -0.70
CA LEU A 135 2.98 -18.28 -1.67
C LEU A 135 2.51 -17.37 -2.82
N LEU A 136 1.36 -17.69 -3.42
CA LEU A 136 0.91 -17.07 -4.67
C LEU A 136 0.07 -15.80 -4.46
N CYS A 137 -0.70 -15.72 -3.37
CA CYS A 137 -1.72 -14.71 -3.22
C CYS A 137 -1.13 -13.32 -2.91
N ARG A 138 -1.20 -12.43 -3.91
CA ARG A 138 -0.85 -11.00 -3.80
C ARG A 138 -2.06 -10.08 -4.04
N ALA A 139 -3.26 -10.66 -4.05
CA ALA A 139 -4.48 -9.89 -4.19
C ALA A 139 -4.61 -8.87 -3.05
N ARG A 140 -5.21 -7.73 -3.36
CA ARG A 140 -5.44 -6.63 -2.39
C ARG A 140 -6.91 -6.45 -2.04
N THR A 141 -7.76 -7.34 -2.55
CA THR A 141 -9.20 -7.31 -2.36
C THR A 141 -9.68 -8.71 -2.00
N ALA A 142 -10.72 -8.79 -1.16
CA ALA A 142 -11.34 -10.06 -0.79
C ALA A 142 -11.84 -10.83 -2.02
N ALA A 143 -12.33 -10.11 -3.05
CA ALA A 143 -12.75 -10.70 -4.31
C ALA A 143 -11.60 -11.28 -5.13
N GLY A 144 -10.44 -10.60 -5.16
CA GLY A 144 -9.24 -11.15 -5.81
C GLY A 144 -8.71 -12.39 -5.09
N GLU A 145 -8.74 -12.39 -3.75
CA GLU A 145 -8.39 -13.55 -2.94
C GLU A 145 -9.34 -14.73 -3.21
N ALA A 146 -10.66 -14.48 -3.27
CA ALA A 146 -11.66 -15.49 -3.57
C ALA A 146 -11.54 -16.04 -5.01
N LEU A 147 -11.22 -15.17 -5.98
CA LEU A 147 -10.99 -15.58 -7.37
C LEU A 147 -9.79 -16.54 -7.48
N LEU A 148 -8.67 -16.20 -6.84
CA LEU A 148 -7.50 -17.07 -6.82
C LEU A 148 -7.79 -18.40 -6.12
N ALA A 149 -8.49 -18.39 -4.99
CA ALA A 149 -8.88 -19.60 -4.29
C ALA A 149 -9.70 -20.54 -5.19
N ARG A 150 -10.71 -20.01 -5.90
CA ARG A 150 -11.48 -20.80 -6.88
C ARG A 150 -10.61 -21.37 -7.99
N TRP A 151 -9.63 -20.62 -8.50
CA TRP A 151 -8.71 -21.10 -9.53
C TRP A 151 -7.77 -22.21 -9.04
N LEU A 152 -7.44 -22.25 -7.75
CA LEU A 152 -6.64 -23.34 -7.18
C LEU A 152 -7.47 -24.60 -6.90
N LEU A 153 -8.78 -24.45 -6.65
CA LEU A 153 -9.69 -25.56 -6.37
C LEU A 153 -10.33 -26.18 -7.63
N ALA A 154 -10.33 -25.47 -8.75
CA ALA A 154 -10.91 -25.98 -10.00
C ALA A 154 -10.00 -25.69 -11.21
N PRO A 155 -9.68 -26.70 -12.04
CA PRO A 155 -8.89 -26.50 -13.24
C PRO A 155 -9.67 -25.69 -14.28
N ALA A 156 -8.93 -24.94 -15.10
CA ALA A 156 -9.46 -24.23 -16.26
C ALA A 156 -9.18 -25.00 -17.56
N PRO A 157 -10.01 -24.85 -18.61
CA PRO A 157 -9.73 -25.43 -19.93
C PRO A 157 -8.43 -24.84 -20.53
N PRO A 158 -7.75 -25.57 -21.43
CA PRO A 158 -6.43 -25.17 -21.94
C PRO A 158 -6.39 -23.77 -22.58
N ASP A 159 -7.46 -23.35 -23.25
CA ASP A 159 -7.52 -22.05 -23.91
C ASP A 159 -7.52 -20.91 -22.88
N GLU A 160 -8.32 -21.03 -21.82
CA GLU A 160 -8.34 -20.08 -20.71
C GLU A 160 -6.99 -20.05 -19.96
N VAL A 161 -6.33 -21.21 -19.79
CA VAL A 161 -4.98 -21.26 -19.21
C VAL A 161 -3.98 -20.45 -20.04
N ARG A 162 -4.01 -20.57 -21.37
CA ARG A 162 -3.12 -19.81 -22.27
C ARG A 162 -3.41 -18.31 -22.22
N GLU A 163 -4.68 -17.91 -22.16
CA GLU A 163 -5.06 -16.50 -21.98
C GLU A 163 -4.53 -15.92 -20.67
N ARG A 164 -4.70 -16.65 -19.55
CA ARG A 164 -4.16 -16.24 -18.25
C ARG A 164 -2.62 -16.14 -18.28
N GLN A 165 -1.94 -17.08 -18.93
CA GLN A 165 -0.48 -17.04 -19.09
C GLN A 165 -0.02 -15.84 -19.92
N ALA A 166 -0.75 -15.49 -20.99
CA ALA A 166 -0.48 -14.30 -21.78
C ALA A 166 -0.64 -13.02 -20.95
N ALA A 167 -1.71 -12.92 -20.15
CA ALA A 167 -1.92 -11.78 -19.24
C ALA A 167 -0.81 -11.68 -18.17
N VAL A 168 -0.36 -12.82 -17.61
CA VAL A 168 0.79 -12.84 -16.68
C VAL A 168 2.07 -12.38 -17.37
N ALA A 169 2.31 -12.80 -18.62
CA ALA A 169 3.48 -12.40 -19.38
C ALA A 169 3.48 -10.89 -19.69
N GLU A 170 2.33 -10.31 -20.02
CA GLU A 170 2.14 -8.88 -20.22
C GLU A 170 2.49 -8.09 -18.94
N LEU A 171 2.00 -8.54 -17.78
CA LEU A 171 2.23 -7.87 -16.51
C LEU A 171 3.61 -8.11 -15.91
N ARG A 172 4.32 -9.17 -16.33
CA ARG A 172 5.61 -9.58 -15.75
C ARG A 172 6.59 -8.42 -15.65
N ASP A 173 6.76 -7.69 -16.74
CA ASP A 173 7.79 -6.65 -16.88
C ASP A 173 7.27 -5.26 -16.48
N ALA A 174 5.95 -5.12 -16.23
CA ALA A 174 5.29 -3.89 -15.79
C ALA A 174 5.49 -3.62 -14.27
N LEU A 175 6.75 -3.55 -13.83
CA LEU A 175 7.12 -3.48 -12.41
C LEU A 175 6.52 -2.27 -11.67
N ASP A 176 6.48 -1.11 -12.31
CA ASP A 176 5.93 0.12 -11.71
C ASP A 176 4.41 0.03 -11.52
N LEU A 177 3.71 -0.62 -12.46
CA LEU A 177 2.28 -0.89 -12.34
C LEU A 177 2.01 -1.88 -11.20
N ARG A 178 2.79 -2.96 -11.13
CA ARG A 178 2.66 -3.98 -10.07
C ARG A 178 2.90 -3.39 -8.68
N GLU A 179 3.89 -2.51 -8.56
CA GLU A 179 4.14 -1.79 -7.32
C GLU A 179 2.98 -0.83 -6.99
N SER A 180 2.56 0.01 -7.94
CA SER A 180 1.49 1.00 -7.68
C SER A 180 0.17 0.35 -7.26
N LEU A 181 -0.25 -0.72 -7.95
CA LEU A 181 -1.44 -1.50 -7.58
C LEU A 181 -1.34 -2.08 -6.15
N SER A 182 -0.14 -2.55 -5.78
CA SER A 182 0.12 -3.08 -4.45
C SER A 182 0.05 -1.98 -3.37
N LEU A 183 0.54 -0.78 -3.65
CA LEU A 183 0.57 0.33 -2.69
C LEU A 183 -0.79 0.99 -2.47
N VAL A 184 -1.63 1.02 -3.51
CA VAL A 184 -3.01 1.51 -3.42
C VAL A 184 -3.86 0.57 -2.58
N GLY A 185 -3.67 -0.75 -2.75
CA GLY A 185 -4.44 -1.78 -2.04
C GLY A 185 -4.40 -1.66 -0.51
N ASP A 186 -3.25 -1.30 0.06
CA ASP A 186 -3.10 -1.12 1.51
C ASP A 186 -3.93 0.06 2.08
N SER A 187 -4.44 0.96 1.23
CA SER A 187 -5.32 2.07 1.62
C SER A 187 -6.82 1.78 1.45
N VAL A 188 -7.16 0.61 0.89
CA VAL A 188 -8.54 0.17 0.69
C VAL A 188 -9.06 -0.41 2.02
N ALA A 189 -10.15 0.17 2.55
CA ALA A 189 -10.71 -0.25 3.82
C ALA A 189 -11.08 -1.76 3.81
N PRO A 190 -10.74 -2.52 4.87
CA PRO A 190 -11.18 -3.90 5.02
C PRO A 190 -12.71 -3.89 5.16
N GLY A 191 -13.43 -4.22 4.07
CA GLY A 191 -14.89 -4.17 4.03
C GLY A 191 -15.50 -3.69 2.71
N LEU A 192 -14.69 -3.24 1.74
CA LEU A 192 -15.19 -3.01 0.39
C LEU A 192 -15.49 -4.34 -0.30
N HIS A 193 -16.75 -4.76 -0.21
CA HIS A 193 -17.29 -5.91 -0.92
C HIS A 193 -17.36 -5.56 -2.40
N ALA A 194 -16.41 -6.05 -3.19
CA ALA A 194 -16.38 -5.79 -4.64
C ALA A 194 -17.69 -6.23 -5.31
N GLU A 195 -18.34 -7.27 -4.79
CA GLU A 195 -19.66 -7.72 -5.24
C GLU A 195 -20.74 -6.65 -5.04
N ALA A 196 -20.75 -5.93 -3.91
CA ALA A 196 -21.67 -4.83 -3.67
C ALA A 196 -21.41 -3.65 -4.62
N LEU A 197 -20.15 -3.37 -4.96
CA LEU A 197 -19.78 -2.33 -5.93
C LEU A 197 -20.13 -2.73 -7.37
N LEU A 198 -19.92 -3.99 -7.75
CA LEU A 198 -20.30 -4.53 -9.06
C LEU A 198 -21.82 -4.56 -9.20
N HIS A 199 -22.55 -4.95 -8.14
CA HIS A 199 -24.00 -4.91 -8.10
C HIS A 199 -24.52 -3.48 -8.24
N TRP A 200 -23.98 -2.54 -7.46
CA TRP A 200 -24.32 -1.11 -7.57
C TRP A 200 -24.06 -0.55 -8.97
N GLY A 201 -22.91 -0.87 -9.58
CA GLY A 201 -22.55 -0.43 -10.93
C GLY A 201 -23.42 -1.05 -12.03
N ALA A 202 -23.92 -2.27 -11.82
CA ALA A 202 -24.89 -2.92 -12.71
C ALA A 202 -26.31 -2.34 -12.56
N THR A 203 -26.63 -1.72 -11.42
CA THR A 203 -27.93 -1.09 -11.14
C THR A 203 -27.95 0.42 -11.44
N ALA A 204 -27.43 0.85 -12.60
CA ALA A 204 -27.52 2.26 -12.99
C ALA A 204 -28.98 2.76 -12.90
N PRO A 205 -29.28 3.90 -12.24
CA PRO A 205 -30.62 4.45 -12.23
C PRO A 205 -31.03 4.80 -13.67
N PRO A 206 -32.33 4.65 -14.05
CA PRO A 206 -32.78 5.04 -15.38
C PRO A 206 -32.42 6.52 -15.61
N ALA A 207 -31.81 6.81 -16.77
CA ALA A 207 -31.49 8.18 -17.16
C ALA A 207 -32.75 9.05 -16.99
N PRO A 208 -32.63 10.28 -16.45
CA PRO A 208 -33.79 11.15 -16.32
C PRO A 208 -34.39 11.36 -17.72
N ALA A 209 -35.68 11.05 -17.85
CA ALA A 209 -36.42 11.27 -19.09
C ALA A 209 -36.26 12.74 -19.49
N ALA A 210 -35.76 12.97 -20.70
CA ALA A 210 -35.66 14.31 -21.26
C ALA A 210 -37.08 14.90 -21.34
N ALA A 211 -37.31 16.01 -20.66
CA ALA A 211 -38.52 16.81 -20.73
C ALA A 211 -38.39 17.88 -21.82
#